data_AF-A0A2N5I9F0-F1
#
_entry.id   AF-A0A2N5I9F0-F1
#
_cell.length_a   1.000
_cell.length_b   1.000
_cell.length_c   1.000
_cell.angle_alpha   90.00
_cell.angle_beta   90.00
_cell.angle_gamma   90.00
#
_symmetry.space_group_name_H-M   'P 1'
#
loop_
_entity.id
_entity.type
_entity.pdbx_description
1 polymer ?
#
loop_
_entity_poly.entity_id
_entity_poly.type
_entity_poly.pdbx_seq_one_letter_code
_entity_poly.pdbx_strand_id
1 'polypeptide(L)' 'MLKEEIYEVLARTKREESLRIIGTVQAQSSRLAAAYAQATYDEFNYIDMQIVPRKHLVKVFSLNPIISKKGF' A
#
# COMPACT_ATOMS: atom_id res chain seq x y z
N MET A 1 5.57 9.75 -22.12
CA MET A 1 4.54 8.84 -21.56
C MET A 1 4.45 9.12 -20.06
N LEU A 2 3.26 9.32 -19.49
CA LEU A 2 3.12 9.53 -18.04
C LEU A 2 3.44 8.22 -17.32
N LYS A 3 4.33 8.27 -16.33
CA LYS A 3 4.77 7.07 -15.60
C LYS A 3 3.78 6.80 -14.48
N GLU A 4 3.13 5.63 -14.51
CA GLU A 4 2.31 5.18 -13.40
C GLU A 4 3.19 4.78 -12.21
N GLU A 5 2.70 5.09 -11.01
CA GLU A 5 3.36 4.81 -9.74
C GLU A 5 2.43 3.99 -8.86
N ILE A 6 3.01 3.06 -8.09
CA ILE A 6 2.28 2.25 -7.12
C ILE A 6 2.19 3.03 -5.81
N TYR A 7 0.98 3.10 -5.27
CA TYR A 7 0.70 3.65 -3.94
C TYR A 7 0.22 2.51 -3.04
N GLU A 8 0.75 2.45 -1.81
CA GLU A 8 0.12 1.67 -0.75
C GLU A 8 -1.10 2.43 -0.24
N VAL A 9 -2.17 1.70 0.06
CA VAL A 9 -3.38 2.23 0.69
C VAL A 9 -3.40 1.77 2.13
N LEU A 10 -3.49 2.71 3.06
CA LEU A 10 -3.62 2.46 4.48
C LEU A 10 -4.98 2.91 4.97
N ALA A 11 -5.62 2.13 5.83
CA ALA A 11 -6.87 2.52 6.44
C ALA A 11 -7.06 1.93 7.84
N ARG A 12 -8.07 2.45 8.54
CA ARG A 12 -8.55 1.95 9.83
C ARG A 12 -10.06 2.16 9.98
N THR A 13 -10.69 1.34 10.81
CA THR A 13 -12.15 1.40 11.04
C THR A 13 -12.51 2.06 12.37
N LYS A 14 -11.57 2.11 13.32
CA LYS A 14 -11.74 2.76 14.61
C LYS A 14 -10.57 3.68 14.93
N ARG A 15 -10.80 4.69 15.77
CA ARG A 15 -9.79 5.74 16.04
C ARG A 15 -8.61 5.20 16.84
N GLU A 16 -8.87 4.22 17.70
CA GLU A 16 -7.88 3.53 18.52
C GLU A 16 -7.02 2.54 17.73
N GLU A 17 -7.39 2.20 16.50
CA GLU A 17 -6.62 1.31 15.64
C GLU A 17 -5.47 2.08 14.94
N SER A 18 -4.32 1.41 14.83
CA SER A 18 -3.26 1.84 13.92
C SER A 18 -3.72 1.72 12.46
N LEU A 19 -3.26 2.64 11.62
CA LEU A 19 -3.38 2.50 10.16
C LEU A 19 -2.69 1.22 9.70
N ARG A 20 -3.39 0.41 8.90
CA ARG A 20 -2.83 -0.80 8.29
C ARG A 20 -2.90 -0.71 6.78
N ILE A 21 -1.91 -1.30 6.10
CA ILE A 21 -1.95 -1.46 4.65
C ILE A 21 -3.09 -2.42 4.32
N ILE A 22 -4.04 -1.96 3.50
CA ILE A 22 -5.19 -2.74 3.03
C ILE A 22 -5.05 -3.15 1.55
N GLY A 23 -4.07 -2.58 0.84
CA GLY A 23 -3.72 -2.97 -0.51
C GLY A 23 -3.01 -1.84 -1.27
N THR A 24 -3.20 -1.80 -2.58
CA THR A 24 -2.42 -0.94 -3.48
C THR A 24 -3.24 -0.42 -4.65
N VAL A 25 -2.90 0.74 -5.16
CA VAL A 25 -3.40 1.27 -6.43
C VAL A 25 -2.26 1.74 -7.33
N GLN A 26 -2.48 1.72 -8.64
CA GLN A 26 -1.57 2.31 -9.64
C GLN A 26 -2.20 3.57 -10.22
N ALA A 27 -1.45 4.67 -10.22
CA ALA A 27 -1.95 5.92 -10.76
C ALA A 27 -0.81 6.85 -11.20
N GLN A 28 -1.15 7.81 -12.06
CA GLN A 28 -0.21 8.81 -12.59
C GLN A 28 0.03 9.99 -11.63
N SER A 29 -0.81 10.14 -10.60
CA SER A 29 -0.67 11.19 -9.57
C SER A 29 -1.31 10.75 -8.26
N SER A 30 -0.93 11.40 -7.15
CA SER A 30 -1.55 11.16 -5.84
C SER A 30 -3.05 11.48 -5.82
N ARG A 31 -3.49 12.48 -6.58
CA ARG A 31 -4.92 12.82 -6.71
C ARG A 31 -5.72 11.69 -7.36
N LEU A 32 -5.20 11.11 -8.45
CA LEU A 32 -5.82 9.94 -9.09
C LEU A 32 -5.73 8.71 -8.19
N ALA A 33 -4.59 8.48 -7.53
CA ALA A 33 -4.44 7.39 -6.57
C ALA A 33 -5.48 7.47 -5.44
N ALA A 34 -5.75 8.67 -4.91
CA ALA A 34 -6.74 8.85 -3.86
C ALA A 34 -8.16 8.53 -4.37
N ALA A 35 -8.51 8.99 -5.57
CA ALA A 35 -9.79 8.67 -6.20
C ALA A 35 -9.95 7.15 -6.44
N TYR A 36 -8.91 6.49 -6.93
CA TYR A 36 -8.92 5.04 -7.14
C TYR A 36 -9.00 4.27 -5.83
N ALA A 37 -8.25 4.68 -4.81
CA ALA A 37 -8.32 4.06 -3.49
C ALA A 37 -9.71 4.18 -2.88
N GLN A 38 -10.32 5.37 -2.97
CA GLN A 38 -11.69 5.58 -2.51
C GLN A 38 -12.68 4.68 -3.27
N ALA A 39 -12.59 4.61 -4.60
CA ALA A 39 -13.50 3.80 -5.41
C ALA A 39 -13.28 2.28 -5.29
N THR A 40 -12.06 1.84 -4.94
CA THR A 40 -11.71 0.42 -4.84
C THR A 40 -12.01 -0.16 -3.46
N TYR A 41 -11.93 0.67 -2.41
CA TYR A 41 -12.04 0.25 -1.01
C TYR A 41 -13.25 0.88 -0.30
N ASP A 42 -14.32 1.18 -1.02
CA ASP A 42 -15.56 1.78 -0.50
C ASP A 42 -16.45 0.80 0.29
N GLU A 43 -16.20 -0.51 0.17
CA GLU A 43 -17.03 -1.56 0.76
C GLU A 43 -16.94 -1.69 2.30
N PHE A 44 -15.96 -1.05 2.94
CA PHE A 44 -15.75 -1.10 4.38
C PHE A 44 -16.01 0.26 5.04
N ASN A 45 -16.43 0.24 6.31
CA ASN A 45 -16.61 1.43 7.15
C ASN A 45 -15.27 2.04 7.60
N TYR A 46 -14.36 2.32 6.67
CA TYR A 46 -13.12 3.02 6.97
C TYR A 46 -13.42 4.46 7.39
N ILE A 47 -12.87 4.87 8.52
CA ILE A 47 -13.05 6.22 9.06
C ILE A 47 -11.87 7.15 8.77
N ASP A 48 -10.78 6.58 8.25
CA ASP A 48 -9.53 7.25 7.91
C ASP A 48 -8.82 6.39 6.86
N MET A 49 -8.46 7.01 5.73
CA MET A 49 -7.81 6.37 4.60
C MET A 49 -6.70 7.29 4.09
N GLN A 50 -5.51 6.72 3.92
CA GLN A 50 -4.31 7.42 3.48
C GLN A 50 -3.64 6.64 2.35
N ILE A 51 -2.88 7.35 1.53
CA ILE A 51 -2.06 6.76 0.48
C ILE A 51 -0.61 7.21 0.64
N VAL A 52 0.33 6.32 0.32
CA VAL A 52 1.75 6.64 0.26
C VAL A 52 2.36 6.04 -0.99
N PRO A 53 3.13 6.80 -1.80
CA PRO A 53 3.88 6.22 -2.90
C PRO A 53 4.83 5.13 -2.40
N ARG A 54 4.79 3.93 -3.00
CA ARG A 54 5.62 2.79 -2.58
C ARG A 54 7.12 3.13 -2.60
N LYS A 55 7.55 4.02 -3.49
CA LYS A 55 8.95 4.48 -3.56
C LYS A 55 9.42 5.20 -2.29
N HIS A 56 8.51 5.70 -1.46
CA HIS A 56 8.84 6.35 -0.19
C HIS A 56 9.01 5.35 0.96
N LEU A 57 8.68 4.07 0.77
CA LEU A 57 8.96 3.05 1.78
C LEU A 57 10.46 2.74 1.79
N VAL A 58 11.08 2.96 2.94
CA VAL A 58 12.47 2.61 3.18
C VAL A 58 12.52 1.25 3.86
N LYS A 59 13.15 0.27 3.20
CA LYS A 59 13.35 -1.05 3.78
C LYS A 59 14.46 -1.00 4.83
N VAL A 60 14.15 -1.37 6.08
CA VAL A 60 15.11 -1.40 7.19
C VAL A 60 15.80 -2.77 7.30
N PHE A 61 15.07 -3.85 7.05
CA PHE A 61 15.59 -5.21 7.02
C PHE A 61 14.89 -6.03 5.92
N SER A 62 15.58 -7.02 5.35
CA SER A 62 14.99 -8.06 4.54
C SER A 62 15.28 -9.41 5.17
N LEU A 63 14.30 -10.32 5.15
CA LEU A 63 14.62 -11.73 5.35
C LEU A 63 15.66 -12.11 4.28
N ASN A 64 16.80 -12.66 4.71
CA ASN A 64 17.69 -13.32 3.77
C ASN A 64 16.85 -14.39 3.05
N PRO A 65 16.89 -14.46 1.71
CA PRO A 65 16.33 -15.60 1.03
C PRO A 65 17.03 -16.82 1.64
N ILE A 66 16.28 -17.70 2.29
CA ILE A 66 16.79 -19.02 2.61
C ILE A 66 17.07 -19.63 1.25
N ILE A 67 18.32 -19.55 0.81
CA ILE A 67 18.81 -20.34 -0.31
C ILE A 67 18.63 -21.76 0.18
N SER A 68 17.55 -22.41 -0.28
CA SER A 68 17.37 -23.85 -0.16
C SER A 68 18.66 -24.47 -0.67
N LYS A 69 19.50 -24.96 0.24
CA LYS A 69 20.62 -25.83 -0.12
C LYS A 69 19.97 -26.99 -0.85
N LYS A 70 20.25 -27.10 -2.16
CA LYS A 70 20.08 -28.33 -2.91
C LYS A 70 20.60 -29.48 -2.05
N GLY A 71 19.68 -30.32 -1.58
CA GLY A 71 20.02 -31.62 -1.02
C GLY A 71 20.55 -32.51 -2.14
N PHE A 72 21.64 -33.21 -1.81
CA PHE A 72 22.36 -34.18 -2.62
C PHE A 72 21.48 -35.37 -3.02
#